data_AF-A0A7C4UZY5-F1
#
_entry.id   AF-A0A7C4UZY5-F1
#
_cell.length_a   1.000
_cell.length_b   1.000
_cell.length_c   1.000
_cell.angle_alpha   90.00
_cell.angle_beta   90.00
_cell.angle_gamma   90.00
#
_symmetry.space_group_name_H-M   'P 1'
#
loop_
_entity.id
_entity.type
_entity.pdbx_description
1 polymer ?
#
loop_
_entity_poly.entity_id
_entity_poly.type
_entity_poly.pdbx_seq_one_letter_code
_entity_poly.pdbx_strand_id
1 'polypeptide(L)'
;MSEQEQRLSIEEKMQQILKIIDDSALHITEVAAKTGLNTKTISQYAWRSDVRLHPKFQANRKKRVAALAQEGKTLDEIITEIGLGYGTVKKYLHKENIQVNKSSNPIKPRTRVCKRKPHIDELIAKGYILEEMAKTDGVTREAIRTYINRSGQYSFWRQQREAPITEQKNREEVTRQLISILKQRTLQLAYQESWAQGKTEEYFQSLHRVNKNPRPREKLVKLFEAYKKAEETGENTSFEEIGSVVGYKAPNVRWILNKVGITSLNFTKQYFPRNKRQNEVFIELIDLGLTKTDAAYFCEVTYSTVEMRMQRLGRKVPNARLIKQFSPNIERLTYRLASQVYEAQDLRFENTKIAKLLGVNSKVVDYAIEHRETIAPTIIKAIEIIRGSKPDVPYLQSARINDC
;
A
#
# COMPACT_ATOMS: atom_id res chain seq x y z
N MET A 1 -43.05 -24.80 -54.14
CA MET A 1 -42.57 -24.40 -52.80
C MET A 1 -43.57 -23.40 -52.28
N SER A 2 -44.52 -23.86 -51.47
CA SER A 2 -45.72 -23.10 -51.11
C SER A 2 -45.38 -21.97 -50.14
N GLU A 3 -46.05 -20.81 -50.24
CA GLU A 3 -45.92 -19.71 -49.26
C GLU A 3 -46.35 -20.10 -47.83
N GLN A 4 -46.91 -21.30 -47.66
CA GLN A 4 -47.25 -21.93 -46.39
C GLN A 4 -46.13 -22.83 -45.84
N GLU A 5 -45.06 -23.10 -46.61
CA GLU A 5 -43.84 -23.70 -46.08
C GLU A 5 -43.03 -22.63 -45.33
N GLN A 6 -43.20 -22.69 -44.01
CA GLN A 6 -42.15 -22.45 -43.02
C GLN A 6 -41.90 -20.98 -42.63
N ARG A 7 -42.93 -20.35 -42.06
CA ARG A 7 -42.67 -19.48 -40.90
C ARG A 7 -42.32 -20.37 -39.70
N LEU A 8 -41.13 -20.96 -39.72
CA LEU A 8 -40.55 -21.56 -38.52
C LEU A 8 -40.70 -20.56 -37.37
N SER A 9 -41.14 -21.05 -36.22
CA SER A 9 -41.20 -20.27 -34.99
C SER A 9 -39.84 -19.62 -34.74
N ILE A 10 -39.84 -18.44 -34.12
CA ILE A 10 -38.59 -17.76 -33.73
C ILE A 10 -37.71 -18.71 -32.91
N GLU A 11 -38.32 -19.58 -32.11
CA GLU A 11 -37.64 -20.60 -31.30
C GLU A 11 -36.98 -21.68 -32.16
N GLU A 12 -37.63 -22.15 -33.22
CA GLU A 12 -37.07 -23.16 -34.12
C GLU A 12 -35.88 -22.59 -34.91
N LYS A 13 -35.97 -21.33 -35.35
CA LYS A 13 -34.84 -20.62 -35.97
C LYS A 13 -33.67 -20.45 -35.00
N MET A 14 -33.96 -20.12 -33.74
CA MET A 14 -32.94 -20.05 -32.69
C MET A 14 -32.28 -21.40 -32.46
N GLN A 15 -33.05 -22.50 -32.35
CA GLN A 15 -32.49 -23.84 -32.17
C GLN A 15 -31.65 -24.29 -33.36
N GLN A 16 -32.06 -23.96 -34.59
CA GLN A 16 -31.29 -24.28 -35.78
C GLN A 16 -29.95 -23.52 -35.82
N ILE A 17 -29.94 -22.25 -35.43
CA ILE A 17 -28.71 -21.45 -35.30
C ILE A 17 -27.80 -22.06 -34.23
N LEU A 18 -28.34 -22.42 -33.06
CA LEU A 18 -27.57 -23.01 -31.97
C LEU A 18 -26.93 -24.33 -32.38
N LYS A 19 -27.70 -25.21 -33.04
CA LYS A 19 -27.19 -26.49 -33.54
C LYS A 19 -26.05 -26.30 -34.54
N ILE A 20 -26.16 -25.34 -35.46
CA ILE A 20 -25.09 -25.02 -36.43
C ILE A 20 -23.85 -24.48 -35.71
N ILE A 21 -24.03 -23.60 -34.70
CA ILE A 21 -22.93 -23.02 -33.93
C ILE A 21 -22.17 -24.10 -33.15
N ASP A 22 -22.89 -25.01 -32.49
CA ASP A 22 -22.31 -26.08 -31.68
C ASP A 22 -21.59 -27.14 -32.53
N ASP A 23 -22.17 -27.52 -33.67
CA ASP A 23 -21.63 -28.62 -34.49
C ASP A 23 -20.40 -28.23 -35.31
N SER A 24 -20.20 -26.95 -35.65
CA SER A 24 -19.28 -26.61 -36.74
C SER A 24 -18.35 -25.41 -36.53
N ALA A 25 -18.38 -24.75 -35.36
CA ALA A 25 -17.52 -23.60 -35.06
C ALA A 25 -17.45 -22.57 -36.22
N LEU A 26 -18.60 -22.31 -36.86
CA LEU A 26 -18.71 -21.44 -38.05
C LEU A 26 -18.80 -19.96 -37.69
N HIS A 27 -18.34 -19.09 -38.60
CA HIS A 27 -18.42 -17.64 -38.42
C HIS A 27 -19.87 -17.15 -38.64
N ILE A 28 -20.27 -16.04 -38.01
CA ILE A 28 -21.61 -15.46 -38.18
C ILE A 28 -21.97 -15.25 -39.66
N THR A 29 -21.00 -14.95 -40.53
CA THR A 29 -21.24 -14.81 -41.99
C THR A 29 -21.49 -16.14 -42.69
N GLU A 30 -20.89 -17.23 -42.22
CA GLU A 30 -21.12 -18.58 -42.75
C GLU A 30 -22.43 -19.15 -42.22
N VAL A 31 -22.75 -18.88 -40.95
CA VAL A 31 -24.07 -19.16 -40.37
C VAL A 31 -25.12 -18.34 -41.11
N ALA A 32 -24.85 -17.07 -41.45
CA ALA A 32 -25.73 -16.24 -42.27
C ALA A 32 -25.93 -16.82 -43.67
N ALA A 33 -24.86 -17.26 -44.33
CA ALA A 33 -24.95 -17.90 -45.65
C ALA A 33 -25.77 -19.21 -45.61
N LYS A 34 -25.60 -20.03 -44.56
CA LYS A 34 -26.32 -21.30 -44.40
C LYS A 34 -27.78 -21.15 -43.98
N THR A 35 -28.08 -20.16 -43.13
CA THR A 35 -29.44 -19.94 -42.60
C THR A 35 -30.24 -18.93 -43.41
N GLY A 36 -29.60 -18.19 -44.33
CA GLY A 36 -30.20 -17.07 -45.05
C GLY A 36 -30.53 -15.86 -44.16
N LEU A 37 -30.08 -15.84 -42.89
CA LEU A 37 -30.39 -14.78 -41.95
C LEU A 37 -29.33 -13.67 -41.96
N ASN A 38 -29.76 -12.44 -41.65
CA ASN A 38 -28.84 -11.32 -41.48
C ASN A 38 -27.88 -11.58 -40.30
N THR A 39 -26.60 -11.24 -40.48
CA THR A 39 -25.55 -11.37 -39.47
C THR A 39 -25.91 -10.68 -38.15
N LYS A 40 -26.61 -9.54 -38.20
CA LYS A 40 -27.11 -8.83 -37.01
C LYS A 40 -28.13 -9.66 -36.24
N THR A 41 -29.04 -10.33 -36.95
CA THR A 41 -30.09 -11.18 -36.38
C THR A 41 -29.48 -12.40 -35.68
N ILE A 42 -28.49 -13.05 -36.30
CA ILE A 42 -27.77 -14.18 -35.71
C ILE A 42 -27.02 -13.74 -34.44
N SER A 43 -26.34 -12.58 -34.47
CA SER A 43 -25.65 -12.04 -33.29
C SER A 43 -26.62 -11.75 -32.14
N GLN A 44 -27.81 -11.24 -32.46
CA GLN A 44 -28.85 -10.94 -31.47
C GLN A 44 -29.42 -12.23 -30.86
N TYR A 45 -29.64 -13.27 -31.67
CA TYR A 45 -30.10 -14.57 -31.18
C TYR A 45 -29.04 -15.28 -30.33
N ALA A 46 -27.78 -15.29 -30.75
CA ALA A 46 -26.69 -15.86 -29.96
C ALA A 46 -26.56 -15.17 -28.59
N TRP A 47 -26.67 -13.84 -28.55
CA TRP A 47 -26.64 -13.07 -27.30
C TRP A 47 -27.85 -13.36 -26.40
N ARG A 48 -29.07 -13.48 -26.98
CA ARG A 48 -30.28 -13.82 -26.21
C ARG A 48 -30.26 -15.22 -25.60
N SER A 49 -29.57 -16.16 -26.24
CA SER A 49 -29.41 -17.53 -25.74
C SER A 49 -28.21 -17.72 -24.79
N ASP A 50 -27.56 -16.63 -24.36
CA ASP A 50 -26.30 -16.63 -23.59
C ASP A 50 -25.18 -17.48 -24.20
N VAL A 51 -25.25 -17.72 -25.52
CA VAL A 51 -24.20 -18.42 -26.25
C VAL A 51 -23.14 -17.39 -26.61
N ARG A 52 -22.06 -17.40 -25.83
CA ARG A 52 -20.87 -16.63 -26.12
C ARG A 52 -20.28 -17.11 -27.44
N LEU A 53 -20.49 -16.34 -28.51
CA LEU A 53 -19.79 -16.50 -29.77
C LEU A 53 -18.28 -16.58 -29.48
N HIS A 54 -17.73 -17.77 -29.66
CA HIS A 54 -16.52 -18.19 -28.95
C HIS A 54 -15.30 -17.33 -29.37
N PRO A 55 -14.50 -16.80 -28.43
CA PRO A 55 -13.23 -16.10 -28.72
C PRO A 55 -12.21 -16.90 -29.55
N LYS A 56 -12.43 -18.22 -29.69
CA LYS A 56 -11.62 -19.15 -30.51
C LYS A 56 -11.54 -18.71 -31.97
N PHE A 57 -12.44 -17.85 -32.46
CA PHE A 57 -12.33 -17.27 -33.79
C PHE A 57 -11.20 -16.25 -33.96
N GLN A 58 -10.84 -15.47 -32.92
CA GLN A 58 -9.65 -14.61 -32.99
C GLN A 58 -8.38 -15.46 -33.07
N ALA A 59 -8.36 -16.61 -32.41
CA ALA A 59 -7.25 -17.57 -32.50
C ALA A 59 -7.13 -18.18 -33.90
N ASN A 60 -8.26 -18.56 -34.53
CA ASN A 60 -8.24 -19.10 -35.90
C ASN A 60 -7.88 -18.04 -36.95
N ARG A 61 -8.36 -16.79 -36.82
CA ARG A 61 -7.94 -15.69 -37.71
C ARG A 61 -6.46 -15.37 -37.56
N LYS A 62 -5.94 -15.38 -36.33
CA LYS A 62 -4.50 -15.19 -36.05
C LYS A 62 -3.67 -16.29 -36.72
N LYS A 63 -4.07 -17.56 -36.56
CA LYS A 63 -3.42 -18.70 -37.24
C LYS A 63 -3.50 -18.60 -38.77
N ARG A 64 -4.64 -18.16 -39.32
CA ARG A 64 -4.79 -17.97 -40.77
C ARG A 64 -3.93 -16.83 -41.30
N VAL A 65 -3.85 -15.70 -40.60
CA VAL A 65 -2.92 -14.60 -40.92
C VAL A 65 -1.47 -15.11 -40.93
N ALA A 66 -1.09 -15.93 -39.94
CA ALA A 66 0.25 -16.51 -39.88
C ALA A 66 0.53 -17.48 -41.05
N ALA A 67 -0.44 -18.34 -41.39
CA ALA A 67 -0.32 -19.29 -42.50
C ALA A 67 -0.16 -18.57 -43.85
N LEU A 68 -1.00 -17.58 -44.15
CA LEU A 68 -0.89 -16.80 -45.40
C LEU A 68 0.43 -16.02 -45.50
N ALA A 69 0.96 -15.55 -44.36
CA ALA A 69 2.27 -14.92 -44.33
C ALA A 69 3.41 -15.91 -44.59
N GLN A 70 3.30 -17.15 -44.09
CA GLN A 70 4.25 -18.24 -44.38
C GLN A 70 4.18 -18.70 -45.85
N GLU A 71 3.02 -18.59 -46.49
CA GLU A 71 2.83 -18.78 -47.93
C GLU A 71 3.46 -17.66 -48.79
N GLY A 72 4.04 -16.63 -48.17
CA GLY A 72 4.74 -15.54 -48.86
C GLY A 72 3.84 -14.41 -49.35
N LYS A 73 2.55 -14.41 -49.00
CA LYS A 73 1.62 -13.34 -49.37
C LYS A 73 2.02 -12.01 -48.74
N THR A 74 1.86 -10.95 -49.51
CA THR A 74 2.07 -9.58 -49.04
C THR A 74 0.99 -9.16 -48.05
N LEU A 75 1.28 -8.12 -47.26
CA LEU A 75 0.34 -7.64 -46.25
C LEU A 75 -1.01 -7.22 -46.85
N ASP A 76 -1.02 -6.65 -48.06
CA ASP A 76 -2.21 -6.18 -48.75
C ASP A 76 -3.07 -7.35 -49.26
N GLU A 77 -2.44 -8.43 -49.73
CA GLU A 77 -3.12 -9.67 -50.11
C GLU A 77 -3.77 -10.34 -48.90
N ILE A 78 -3.06 -10.42 -47.76
CA ILE A 78 -3.59 -10.97 -46.51
C ILE A 78 -4.80 -10.16 -46.02
N ILE A 79 -4.73 -8.83 -46.11
CA ILE A 79 -5.84 -7.93 -45.76
C ILE A 79 -7.06 -8.18 -46.65
N THR A 80 -6.84 -8.28 -47.96
CA THR A 80 -7.90 -8.48 -48.96
C THR A 80 -8.57 -9.85 -48.78
N GLU A 81 -7.77 -10.88 -48.54
CA GLU A 81 -8.26 -12.26 -48.43
C GLU A 81 -8.98 -12.54 -47.12
N ILE A 82 -8.52 -11.98 -45.99
CA ILE A 82 -9.15 -12.22 -44.68
C ILE A 82 -10.20 -11.15 -44.35
N GLY A 83 -10.18 -10.00 -45.03
CA GLY A 83 -11.10 -8.88 -44.79
C GLY A 83 -10.85 -8.17 -43.46
N LEU A 84 -9.61 -8.15 -42.97
CA LEU A 84 -9.24 -7.49 -41.71
C LEU A 84 -8.53 -6.15 -41.97
N GLY A 85 -8.79 -5.16 -41.12
CA GLY A 85 -8.08 -3.88 -41.20
C GLY A 85 -6.57 -4.01 -40.99
N TYR A 86 -5.79 -3.19 -41.70
CA TYR A 86 -4.31 -3.17 -41.70
C TYR A 86 -3.69 -3.27 -40.29
N GLY A 87 -4.16 -2.45 -39.35
CA GLY A 87 -3.63 -2.43 -37.98
C GLY A 87 -3.80 -3.75 -37.24
N THR A 88 -4.90 -4.47 -37.51
CA THR A 88 -5.20 -5.76 -36.88
C THR A 88 -4.31 -6.86 -37.43
N VAL A 89 -4.13 -6.93 -38.75
CA VAL A 89 -3.23 -7.89 -39.40
C VAL A 89 -1.80 -7.66 -38.93
N LYS A 90 -1.33 -6.41 -38.93
CA LYS A 90 0.00 -6.03 -38.41
C LYS A 90 0.20 -6.43 -36.95
N LYS A 91 -0.82 -6.23 -36.10
CA LYS A 91 -0.79 -6.64 -34.69
C LYS A 91 -0.70 -8.16 -34.53
N TYR A 92 -1.39 -8.93 -35.37
CA TYR A 92 -1.33 -10.39 -35.33
C TYR A 92 0.04 -10.92 -35.79
N LEU A 93 0.59 -10.39 -36.88
CA LEU A 93 1.92 -10.75 -37.36
C LEU A 93 3.02 -10.43 -36.34
N HIS A 94 2.96 -9.25 -35.70
CA HIS A 94 3.89 -8.89 -34.63
C HIS A 94 3.80 -9.82 -33.42
N LYS A 95 2.59 -10.29 -33.07
CA LYS A 95 2.43 -11.23 -31.94
C LYS A 95 2.97 -12.64 -32.23
N GLU A 96 3.15 -13.00 -33.50
CA GLU A 96 3.72 -14.28 -33.92
C GLU A 96 5.19 -14.14 -34.38
N ASN A 97 5.79 -12.96 -34.24
CA ASN A 97 7.14 -12.65 -34.73
C ASN A 97 7.37 -12.96 -36.22
N ILE A 98 6.32 -12.87 -37.05
CA ILE A 98 6.41 -13.11 -38.50
C ILE A 98 6.70 -11.79 -39.22
N GLN A 99 7.82 -11.72 -39.93
CA GLN A 99 8.12 -10.61 -40.83
C GLN A 99 7.47 -10.87 -42.18
N VAL A 100 6.66 -9.92 -42.65
CA VAL A 100 6.06 -9.97 -43.99
C VAL A 100 6.80 -9.03 -44.91
N ASN A 101 6.96 -9.44 -46.17
CA ASN A 101 7.52 -8.60 -47.22
C ASN A 101 6.76 -7.27 -47.26
N LYS A 102 7.47 -6.18 -46.99
CA LYS A 102 6.89 -4.84 -47.03
C LYS A 102 6.43 -4.61 -48.48
N SER A 103 5.19 -4.15 -48.64
CA SER A 103 4.70 -3.70 -49.95
C SER A 103 5.76 -2.78 -50.58
N SER A 104 6.17 -3.10 -51.81
CA SER A 104 7.28 -2.46 -52.52
C SER A 104 7.07 -0.96 -52.77
N ASN A 105 5.85 -0.47 -52.55
CA ASN A 105 5.52 0.94 -52.48
C ASN A 105 5.30 1.36 -51.02
N PRO A 106 6.33 1.81 -50.29
CA PRO A 106 6.10 2.55 -49.07
C PRO A 106 5.26 3.76 -49.45
N ILE A 107 4.01 3.79 -48.98
CA ILE A 107 3.15 4.96 -49.12
C ILE A 107 3.93 6.09 -48.45
N LYS A 108 4.61 6.92 -49.24
CA LYS A 108 5.28 8.11 -48.74
C LYS A 108 4.22 8.86 -47.97
N PRO A 109 4.42 9.15 -46.66
CA PRO A 109 3.43 9.89 -45.91
C PRO A 109 3.17 11.16 -46.71
N ARG A 110 1.96 11.31 -47.25
CA ARG A 110 1.57 12.53 -47.95
C ARG A 110 1.67 13.62 -46.91
N THR A 111 2.79 14.33 -46.88
CA THR A 111 2.99 15.57 -46.14
C THR A 111 2.08 16.59 -46.81
N ARG A 112 0.78 16.47 -46.54
CA ARG A 112 -0.17 17.52 -46.84
C ARG A 112 0.28 18.70 -46.01
N VAL A 113 0.82 19.71 -46.68
CA VAL A 113 1.12 21.02 -46.09
C VAL A 113 -0.14 21.44 -45.33
N CYS A 114 -0.04 21.53 -44.01
CA CYS A 114 -1.17 21.94 -43.18
C CYS A 114 -1.47 23.39 -43.51
N LYS A 115 -2.70 23.69 -43.95
CA LYS A 115 -3.13 25.08 -44.15
C LYS A 115 -3.04 25.80 -42.80
N ARG A 116 -2.29 26.91 -42.76
CA ARG A 116 -2.14 27.74 -41.56
C ARG A 116 -3.49 28.33 -41.16
N LYS A 117 -3.72 28.38 -39.86
CA LYS A 117 -4.89 28.98 -39.21
C LYS A 117 -4.38 30.11 -38.31
N PRO A 118 -4.35 31.38 -38.80
CA PRO A 118 -3.70 32.49 -38.10
C PRO A 118 -4.17 32.68 -36.66
N HIS A 119 -5.47 32.51 -36.39
CA HIS A 119 -6.03 32.64 -35.05
C HIS A 119 -5.52 31.57 -34.08
N ILE A 120 -5.29 30.32 -34.53
CA ILE A 120 -4.67 29.28 -33.69
C ILE A 120 -3.18 29.59 -33.49
N ASP A 121 -2.50 30.11 -34.52
CA ASP A 121 -1.09 30.51 -34.44
C ASP A 121 -0.88 31.61 -33.39
N GLU A 122 -1.81 32.57 -33.28
CA GLU A 122 -1.81 33.58 -32.22
C GLU A 122 -1.98 32.98 -30.81
N LEU A 123 -2.89 32.02 -30.64
CA LEU A 123 -3.10 31.33 -29.35
C LEU A 123 -1.88 30.48 -28.96
N ILE A 124 -1.22 29.87 -29.96
CA ILE A 124 0.05 29.16 -29.80
C ILE A 124 1.15 30.11 -29.33
N ALA A 125 1.27 31.28 -29.97
CA ALA A 125 2.27 32.29 -29.61
C ALA A 125 2.07 32.85 -28.19
N LYS A 126 0.82 32.93 -27.74
CA LYS A 126 0.47 33.30 -26.37
C LYS A 126 0.61 32.15 -25.35
N GLY A 127 0.93 30.92 -25.78
CA GLY A 127 1.19 29.78 -24.88
C GLY A 127 -0.04 29.14 -24.23
N TYR A 128 -1.25 29.33 -24.79
CA TYR A 128 -2.49 28.77 -24.23
C TYR A 128 -2.44 27.23 -24.09
N ILE A 129 -3.24 26.66 -23.18
CA ILE A 129 -3.40 25.20 -23.11
C ILE A 129 -4.28 24.69 -24.26
N LEU A 130 -4.05 23.45 -24.68
CA LEU A 130 -4.76 22.84 -25.81
C LEU A 130 -6.29 22.85 -25.64
N GLU A 131 -6.77 22.79 -24.39
CA GLU A 131 -8.20 22.79 -24.04
C GLU A 131 -8.84 24.16 -24.24
N GLU A 132 -8.13 25.24 -23.88
CA GLU A 132 -8.57 26.61 -24.10
C GLU A 132 -8.56 26.95 -25.59
N MET A 133 -7.51 26.55 -26.32
CA MET A 133 -7.46 26.70 -27.77
C MET A 133 -8.61 25.98 -28.46
N ALA A 134 -8.88 24.74 -28.04
CA ALA A 134 -9.96 23.92 -28.57
C ALA A 134 -11.34 24.56 -28.31
N LYS A 135 -11.57 25.07 -27.09
CA LYS A 135 -12.79 25.77 -26.72
C LYS A 135 -12.98 27.05 -27.55
N THR A 136 -11.92 27.83 -27.76
CA THR A 136 -11.97 29.08 -28.52
C THR A 136 -12.20 28.86 -30.02
N ASP A 137 -11.59 27.83 -30.62
CA ASP A 137 -11.77 27.50 -32.05
C ASP A 137 -12.99 26.59 -32.31
N GLY A 138 -13.69 26.13 -31.27
CA GLY A 138 -14.83 25.21 -31.41
C GLY A 138 -14.44 23.84 -31.98
N VAL A 139 -13.20 23.38 -31.74
CA VAL A 139 -12.69 22.09 -32.19
C VAL A 139 -12.30 21.21 -31.02
N THR A 140 -11.92 19.96 -31.28
CA THR A 140 -11.44 19.06 -30.22
C THR A 140 -9.98 19.36 -29.86
N ARG A 141 -9.60 19.05 -28.62
CA ARG A 141 -8.21 19.12 -28.14
C ARG A 141 -7.22 18.40 -29.05
N GLU A 142 -7.60 17.23 -29.56
CA GLU A 142 -6.74 16.42 -30.44
C GLU A 142 -6.60 17.05 -31.84
N ALA A 143 -7.59 17.80 -32.32
CA ALA A 143 -7.48 18.57 -33.56
C ALA A 143 -6.45 19.70 -33.44
N ILE A 144 -6.44 20.44 -32.32
CA ILE A 144 -5.41 21.46 -32.04
C ILE A 144 -4.02 20.81 -31.94
N ARG A 145 -3.90 19.70 -31.21
CA ARG A 145 -2.64 18.96 -31.10
C ARG A 145 -2.12 18.51 -32.47
N THR A 146 -3.01 17.95 -33.29
CA THR A 146 -2.67 17.51 -34.65
C THR A 146 -2.26 18.69 -35.51
N TYR A 147 -2.94 19.82 -35.40
CA TYR A 147 -2.59 21.06 -36.08
C TYR A 147 -1.17 21.51 -35.71
N ILE A 148 -0.87 21.68 -34.42
CA ILE A 148 0.45 22.11 -33.91
C ILE A 148 1.57 21.18 -34.39
N ASN A 149 1.32 19.87 -34.37
CA ASN A 149 2.30 18.86 -34.82
C ASN A 149 2.53 18.94 -36.34
N ARG A 150 1.45 19.07 -37.12
CA ARG A 150 1.55 19.16 -38.59
C ARG A 150 2.09 20.49 -39.07
N SER A 151 1.92 21.56 -38.28
CA SER A 151 2.39 22.91 -38.58
C SER A 151 3.85 23.15 -38.12
N GLY A 152 4.46 22.19 -37.42
CA GLY A 152 5.84 22.28 -36.92
C GLY A 152 6.03 23.23 -35.73
N GLN A 153 4.95 23.76 -35.14
CA GLN A 153 5.02 24.74 -34.04
C GLN A 153 5.15 24.11 -32.65
N TYR A 154 5.25 22.78 -32.55
CA TYR A 154 5.22 22.10 -31.25
C TYR A 154 6.33 22.55 -30.29
N SER A 155 7.57 22.68 -30.78
CA SER A 155 8.71 23.14 -29.97
C SER A 155 8.50 24.56 -29.46
N PHE A 156 8.05 25.47 -30.34
CA PHE A 156 7.76 26.86 -30.01
C PHE A 156 6.62 26.98 -28.98
N TRP A 157 5.49 26.30 -29.21
CA TRP A 157 4.37 26.24 -28.26
C TRP A 157 4.83 25.76 -26.88
N ARG A 158 5.65 24.71 -26.86
CA ARG A 158 6.17 24.13 -25.63
C ARG A 158 7.04 25.13 -24.86
N GLN A 159 7.92 25.87 -25.54
CA GLN A 159 8.75 26.92 -24.92
C GLN A 159 7.89 28.04 -24.32
N GLN A 160 6.90 28.55 -25.06
CA GLN A 160 6.00 29.61 -24.58
C GLN A 160 5.20 29.18 -23.35
N ARG A 161 4.85 27.90 -23.26
CA ARG A 161 4.11 27.35 -22.12
C ARG A 161 5.00 27.05 -20.92
N GLU A 162 6.24 26.62 -21.13
CA GLU A 162 7.17 26.29 -20.05
C GLU A 162 7.68 27.55 -19.32
N ALA A 163 7.79 28.69 -19.99
CA ALA A 163 8.25 29.94 -19.39
C ALA A 163 7.40 30.42 -18.19
N PRO A 164 6.07 30.63 -18.30
CA PRO A 164 5.24 31.08 -17.17
C PRO A 164 5.14 30.03 -16.07
N ILE A 165 5.15 28.74 -16.41
CA ILE A 165 5.16 27.65 -15.41
C ILE A 165 6.46 27.70 -14.60
N THR A 166 7.60 27.93 -15.27
CA THR A 166 8.90 28.03 -14.62
C THR A 166 8.96 29.27 -13.75
N GLU A 167 8.46 30.41 -14.23
CA GLU A 167 8.36 31.63 -13.42
C GLU A 167 7.46 31.44 -12.20
N GLN A 168 6.30 30.81 -12.36
CA GLN A 168 5.40 30.50 -11.24
C GLN A 168 6.08 29.57 -10.22
N LYS A 169 6.77 28.52 -10.68
CA LYS A 169 7.54 27.63 -9.80
C LYS A 169 8.63 28.38 -9.06
N ASN A 170 9.37 29.25 -9.75
CA ASN A 170 10.39 30.09 -9.14
C ASN A 170 9.78 31.03 -8.10
N ARG A 171 8.63 31.65 -8.38
CA ARG A 171 7.90 32.50 -7.42
C ARG A 171 7.44 31.70 -6.20
N GLU A 172 6.89 30.49 -6.40
CA GLU A 172 6.49 29.60 -5.31
C GLU A 172 7.69 29.17 -4.47
N GLU A 173 8.84 28.88 -5.11
CA GLU A 173 10.07 28.52 -4.43
C GLU A 173 10.62 29.68 -3.60
N VAL A 174 10.73 30.88 -4.19
CA VAL A 174 11.12 32.11 -3.48
C VAL A 174 10.16 32.37 -2.31
N THR A 175 8.86 32.20 -2.50
CA THR A 175 7.86 32.37 -1.44
C THR A 175 8.07 31.36 -0.31
N ARG A 176 8.36 30.09 -0.62
CA ARG A 176 8.67 29.05 0.39
C ARG A 176 9.95 29.38 1.15
N GLN A 177 10.99 29.84 0.45
CA GLN A 177 12.25 30.28 1.06
C GLN A 177 12.02 31.46 2.00
N LEU A 178 11.28 32.48 1.57
CA LEU A 178 10.91 33.62 2.41
C LEU A 178 10.10 33.21 3.65
N ILE A 179 9.09 32.34 3.50
CA ILE A 179 8.33 31.80 4.63
C ILE A 179 9.24 31.04 5.59
N SER A 180 10.21 30.27 5.09
CA SER A 180 11.18 29.55 5.91
C SER A 180 12.06 30.51 6.72
N ILE A 181 12.59 31.56 6.08
CA ILE A 181 13.41 32.59 6.74
C ILE A 181 12.58 33.32 7.82
N LEU A 182 11.33 33.70 7.51
CA LEU A 182 10.43 34.35 8.46
C LEU A 182 10.13 33.44 9.66
N LYS A 183 9.89 32.14 9.44
CA LYS A 183 9.68 31.15 10.52
C LYS A 183 10.92 31.00 11.41
N GLN A 184 12.10 30.94 10.82
CA GLN A 184 13.35 30.88 11.58
C GLN A 184 13.58 32.16 12.40
N ARG A 185 13.35 33.33 11.79
CA ARG A 185 13.55 34.61 12.47
C ARG A 185 12.55 34.83 13.61
N THR A 186 11.28 34.51 13.38
CA THR A 186 10.23 34.57 14.44
C THR A 186 10.55 33.64 15.59
N LEU A 187 11.04 32.43 15.31
CA LEU A 187 11.47 31.49 16.34
C LEU A 187 12.66 32.01 17.15
N GLN A 188 13.67 32.58 16.49
CA GLN A 188 14.82 33.21 17.17
C GLN A 188 14.39 34.33 18.10
N LEU A 189 13.53 35.24 17.62
CA LEU A 189 13.01 36.35 18.43
C LEU A 189 12.19 35.85 19.62
N ALA A 190 11.38 34.81 19.43
CA ALA A 190 10.60 34.21 20.51
C ALA A 190 11.51 33.62 21.61
N TYR A 191 12.62 32.96 21.24
CA TYR A 191 13.59 32.44 22.21
C TYR A 191 14.39 33.53 22.94
N GLN A 192 14.62 34.69 22.28
CA GLN A 192 15.23 35.85 22.93
C GLN A 192 14.31 36.46 24.00
N GLU A 193 13.00 36.39 23.81
CA GLU A 193 12.01 36.84 24.80
C GLU A 193 11.92 35.88 25.99
N SER A 194 11.67 34.59 25.74
CA SER A 194 11.74 33.55 26.77
C SER A 194 11.77 32.14 26.16
N TRP A 195 12.25 31.15 26.93
CA TRP A 195 12.20 29.74 26.51
C TRP A 195 10.76 29.27 26.22
N ALA A 196 9.79 29.71 27.04
CA ALA A 196 8.39 29.35 26.87
C ALA A 196 7.74 29.94 25.61
N GLN A 197 8.13 31.17 25.23
CA GLN A 197 7.73 31.78 23.97
C GLN A 197 8.32 31.03 22.78
N GLY A 198 9.61 30.69 22.83
CA GLY A 198 10.27 29.87 21.82
C GLY A 198 9.56 28.53 21.60
N LYS A 199 9.27 27.79 22.68
CA LYS A 199 8.53 26.51 22.60
C LYS A 199 7.08 26.66 22.13
N THR A 200 6.43 27.77 22.45
CA THR A 200 5.11 28.08 21.91
C THR A 200 5.14 28.26 20.40
N GLU A 201 6.16 28.93 19.87
CA GLU A 201 6.33 29.12 18.43
C GLU A 201 6.67 27.80 17.72
N GLU A 202 7.57 26.97 18.28
CA GLU A 202 7.83 25.62 17.76
C GLU A 202 6.55 24.79 17.66
N TYR A 203 5.70 24.87 18.69
CA TYR A 203 4.43 24.16 18.70
C TYR A 203 3.55 24.58 17.52
N PHE A 204 3.38 25.88 17.25
CA PHE A 204 2.60 26.35 16.11
C PHE A 204 3.23 25.96 14.77
N GLN A 205 4.56 26.02 14.65
CA GLN A 205 5.28 25.61 13.44
C GLN A 205 5.16 24.10 13.17
N SER A 206 5.00 23.28 14.20
CA SER A 206 4.78 21.82 14.08
C SER A 206 3.39 21.42 13.54
N LEU A 207 2.44 22.37 13.45
CA LEU A 207 1.09 22.11 12.94
C LEU A 207 1.08 22.20 11.41
N HIS A 208 0.93 21.06 10.73
CA HIS A 208 0.84 21.00 9.26
C HIS A 208 -0.36 21.73 8.65
N ARG A 209 -1.37 22.08 9.45
CA ARG A 209 -2.59 22.76 9.00
C ARG A 209 -2.97 23.86 9.98
N VAL A 210 -3.44 24.98 9.45
CA VAL A 210 -4.07 26.05 10.23
C VAL A 210 -5.32 25.44 10.87
N ASN A 211 -5.28 25.20 12.18
CA ASN A 211 -6.44 24.75 12.92
C ASN A 211 -7.45 25.90 12.97
N LYS A 212 -8.73 25.62 12.70
CA LYS A 212 -9.80 26.63 12.77
C LYS A 212 -9.91 27.25 14.17
N ASN A 213 -9.60 26.45 15.20
CA ASN A 213 -9.60 26.89 16.59
C ASN A 213 -8.17 26.70 17.16
N PRO A 214 -7.24 27.62 16.89
CA PRO A 214 -5.91 27.55 17.47
C PRO A 214 -6.01 27.64 18.99
N ARG A 215 -5.11 26.93 19.69
CA ARG A 215 -4.99 27.05 21.14
C ARG A 215 -4.53 28.48 21.47
N PRO A 216 -5.07 29.15 22.52
CA PRO A 216 -4.62 30.49 22.90
C PRO A 216 -3.12 30.51 23.20
N ARG A 217 -2.38 31.45 22.59
CA ARG A 217 -0.91 31.57 22.73
C ARG A 217 -0.49 31.72 24.19
N GLU A 218 -1.19 32.58 24.94
CA GLU A 218 -0.94 32.84 26.36
C GLU A 218 -1.02 31.56 27.22
N LYS A 219 -1.96 30.66 26.91
CA LYS A 219 -2.08 29.39 27.62
C LYS A 219 -0.89 28.47 27.33
N LEU A 220 -0.39 28.46 26.10
CA LEU A 220 0.79 27.67 25.75
C LEU A 220 2.04 28.19 26.45
N VAL A 221 2.23 29.52 26.49
CA VAL A 221 3.35 30.14 27.21
C VAL A 221 3.31 29.74 28.69
N LYS A 222 2.17 29.91 29.37
CA LYS A 222 2.00 29.50 30.78
C LYS A 222 2.25 28.01 31.00
N LEU A 223 1.85 27.15 30.05
CA LEU A 223 2.10 25.71 30.13
C LEU A 223 3.61 25.40 30.07
N PHE A 224 4.34 26.04 29.16
CA PHE A 224 5.78 25.84 29.05
C PHE A 224 6.53 26.48 30.24
N GLU A 225 6.10 27.61 30.76
CA GLU A 225 6.65 28.18 32.02
C GLU A 225 6.48 27.22 33.20
N ALA A 226 5.27 26.67 33.38
CA ALA A 226 5.00 25.69 34.43
C ALA A 226 5.86 24.43 34.27
N TYR A 227 6.03 23.95 33.04
CA TYR A 227 6.92 22.82 32.74
C TYR A 227 8.38 23.13 33.09
N LYS A 228 8.91 24.29 32.66
CA LYS A 228 10.30 24.69 32.90
C LYS A 228 10.59 24.84 34.39
N LYS A 229 9.65 25.40 35.15
CA LYS A 229 9.77 25.51 36.61
C LYS A 229 9.83 24.13 37.27
N ALA A 230 8.95 23.20 36.86
CA ALA A 230 8.98 21.83 37.37
C ALA A 230 10.32 21.13 37.06
N GLU A 231 10.85 21.33 35.85
CA GLU A 231 12.17 20.81 35.43
C GLU A 231 13.32 21.38 36.28
N GLU A 232 13.35 22.70 36.49
CA GLU A 232 14.39 23.37 37.30
C GLU A 232 14.35 22.95 38.78
N THR A 233 13.16 22.70 39.33
CA THR A 233 12.99 22.23 40.72
C THR A 233 13.30 20.75 40.91
N GLY A 234 13.33 19.96 39.84
CA GLY A 234 13.44 18.50 39.92
C GLY A 234 12.21 17.83 40.57
N GLU A 235 11.11 18.55 40.74
CA GLU A 235 9.86 17.99 41.24
C GLU A 235 9.26 17.08 40.18
N ASN A 236 8.90 15.85 40.58
CA ASN A 236 8.19 14.90 39.75
C ASN A 236 6.74 15.33 39.51
N THR A 237 6.56 16.43 38.79
CA THR A 237 5.25 17.03 38.52
C THR A 237 4.55 16.26 37.41
N SER A 238 3.34 15.79 37.70
CA SER A 238 2.48 15.08 36.75
C SER A 238 1.93 16.02 35.65
N PHE A 239 1.51 15.43 34.52
CA PHE A 239 0.84 16.21 33.47
C PHE A 239 -0.50 16.78 33.92
N GLU A 240 -1.15 16.12 34.86
CA GLU A 240 -2.38 16.56 35.52
C GLU A 240 -2.13 17.87 36.29
N GLU A 241 -1.06 17.95 37.08
CA GLU A 241 -0.68 19.15 37.83
C GLU A 241 -0.32 20.30 36.89
N ILE A 242 0.57 20.09 35.91
CA ILE A 242 0.94 21.11 34.90
C ILE A 242 -0.30 21.58 34.14
N GLY A 243 -1.18 20.65 33.77
CA GLY A 243 -2.41 20.95 33.05
C GLY A 243 -3.41 21.78 33.87
N SER A 244 -3.50 21.52 35.18
CA SER A 244 -4.42 22.21 36.08
C SER A 244 -4.17 23.72 36.14
N VAL A 245 -2.89 24.15 36.11
CA VAL A 245 -2.48 25.56 36.13
C VAL A 245 -3.05 26.35 34.94
N VAL A 246 -3.22 25.69 33.80
CA VAL A 246 -3.58 26.32 32.51
C VAL A 246 -5.00 25.97 32.06
N GLY A 247 -5.64 25.01 32.74
CA GLY A 247 -6.93 24.45 32.37
C GLY A 247 -6.86 23.50 31.16
N TYR A 248 -5.76 22.76 31.00
CA TYR A 248 -5.63 21.68 30.03
C TYR A 248 -5.74 20.31 30.71
N LYS A 249 -6.44 19.37 30.07
CA LYS A 249 -6.43 17.97 30.50
C LYS A 249 -5.05 17.35 30.22
N ALA A 250 -4.57 16.46 31.08
CA ALA A 250 -3.27 15.80 30.94
C ALA A 250 -2.97 15.20 29.54
N PRO A 251 -3.92 14.54 28.83
CA PRO A 251 -3.67 14.07 27.47
C PRO A 251 -3.33 15.19 26.47
N ASN A 252 -3.89 16.39 26.65
CA ASN A 252 -3.58 17.55 25.82
C ASN A 252 -2.19 18.09 26.13
N VAL A 253 -1.82 18.17 27.41
CA VAL A 253 -0.47 18.58 27.83
C VAL A 253 0.58 17.65 27.22
N ARG A 254 0.40 16.33 27.39
CA ARG A 254 1.27 15.32 26.80
C ARG A 254 1.41 15.49 25.28
N TRP A 255 0.30 15.69 24.57
CA TRP A 255 0.33 15.86 23.12
C TRP A 255 1.02 17.16 22.69
N ILE A 256 0.83 18.27 23.43
CA ILE A 256 1.53 19.55 23.17
C ILE A 256 3.04 19.38 23.37
N LEU A 257 3.48 18.81 24.50
CA LEU A 257 4.90 18.61 24.81
C LEU A 257 5.58 17.69 23.79
N ASN A 258 4.92 16.57 23.44
CA ASN A 258 5.42 15.65 22.41
C ASN A 258 5.59 16.33 21.04
N LYS A 259 4.77 17.34 20.71
CA LYS A 259 4.85 18.06 19.44
C LYS A 259 6.10 18.93 19.30
N VAL A 260 6.68 19.33 20.43
CA VAL A 260 7.91 20.13 20.49
C VAL A 260 9.13 19.34 21.00
N GLY A 261 9.03 18.00 20.98
CA GLY A 261 10.11 17.10 21.35
C GLY A 261 10.44 17.07 22.85
N ILE A 262 9.53 17.53 23.71
CA ILE A 262 9.72 17.51 25.17
C ILE A 262 9.16 16.21 25.75
N THR A 263 9.98 15.47 26.50
CA THR A 263 9.60 14.27 27.25
C THR A 263 8.91 14.66 28.56
N SER A 264 8.19 13.73 29.20
CA SER A 264 7.63 14.04 30.52
C SER A 264 8.65 13.87 31.61
N LEU A 265 8.65 14.76 32.60
CA LEU A 265 9.46 14.66 33.82
C LEU A 265 9.23 13.33 34.57
N ASN A 266 8.02 12.77 34.52
CA ASN A 266 7.64 11.56 35.28
C ASN A 266 7.61 10.24 34.48
N PHE A 267 7.99 10.23 33.19
CA PHE A 267 7.83 9.03 32.35
C PHE A 267 9.14 8.26 32.26
N THR A 268 9.31 7.32 33.17
CA THR A 268 10.24 6.18 33.00
C THR A 268 9.65 5.07 32.13
N LYS A 269 8.36 5.14 31.76
CA LYS A 269 7.75 4.14 30.88
C LYS A 269 8.21 4.38 29.44
N GLN A 270 9.22 3.62 29.02
CA GLN A 270 9.57 3.46 27.61
C GLN A 270 8.29 3.12 26.84
N TYR A 271 7.85 4.06 26.00
CA TYR A 271 6.75 3.81 25.09
C TYR A 271 7.29 2.92 23.98
N PHE A 272 7.03 1.62 24.06
CA PHE A 272 7.33 0.73 22.96
C PHE A 272 6.45 1.11 21.77
N PRO A 273 7.02 1.62 20.66
CA PRO A 273 6.25 2.01 19.50
C PRO A 273 5.41 0.83 19.00
N ARG A 274 4.22 1.14 18.48
CA ARG A 274 3.30 0.12 17.96
C ARG A 274 3.85 -0.43 16.65
N ASN A 275 4.73 -1.42 16.73
CA ASN A 275 5.16 -2.14 15.54
C ASN A 275 4.13 -3.22 15.20
N LYS A 276 3.65 -3.25 13.95
CA LYS A 276 2.76 -4.30 13.44
C LYS A 276 3.38 -5.68 13.68
N ARG A 277 4.69 -5.81 13.48
CA ARG A 277 5.45 -7.04 13.72
C ARG A 277 5.36 -7.50 15.17
N GLN A 278 5.45 -6.60 16.14
CA GLN A 278 5.32 -6.97 17.56
C GLN A 278 3.93 -7.54 17.87
N ASN A 279 2.87 -7.04 17.23
CA ASN A 279 1.53 -7.61 17.42
C ASN A 279 1.41 -9.00 16.81
N GLU A 280 2.00 -9.23 15.64
CA GLU A 280 2.09 -10.56 15.01
C GLU A 280 2.87 -11.53 15.90
N VAL A 281 4.02 -11.09 16.45
CA VAL A 281 4.81 -11.85 17.43
C VAL A 281 3.97 -12.24 18.65
N PHE A 282 3.20 -11.31 19.25
CA PHE A 282 2.34 -11.69 20.38
C PHE A 282 1.27 -12.71 20.01
N ILE A 283 0.69 -12.61 18.81
CA ILE A 283 -0.29 -13.60 18.33
C ILE A 283 0.39 -14.96 18.17
N GLU A 284 1.53 -15.02 17.49
CA GLU A 284 2.30 -16.24 17.26
C GLU A 284 2.72 -16.91 18.59
N LEU A 285 3.14 -16.13 19.59
CA LEU A 285 3.51 -16.64 20.92
C LEU A 285 2.31 -17.21 21.69
N ILE A 286 1.15 -16.55 21.63
CA ILE A 286 -0.07 -17.03 22.29
C ILE A 286 -0.61 -18.28 21.57
N ASP A 287 -0.54 -18.31 20.23
CA ASP A 287 -0.93 -19.48 19.43
C ASP A 287 0.01 -20.68 19.69
N LEU A 288 1.28 -20.40 20.06
CA LEU A 288 2.23 -21.40 20.55
C LEU A 288 1.90 -21.92 21.96
N GLY A 289 0.91 -21.34 22.64
CA GLY A 289 0.42 -21.79 23.94
C GLY A 289 1.08 -21.10 25.15
N LEU A 290 1.87 -20.04 24.93
CA LEU A 290 2.47 -19.28 26.02
C LEU A 290 1.42 -18.47 26.77
N THR A 291 1.64 -18.28 28.07
CA THR A 291 0.82 -17.37 28.88
C THR A 291 1.17 -15.92 28.54
N LYS A 292 0.27 -14.97 28.86
CA LYS A 292 0.59 -13.53 28.72
C LYS A 292 1.85 -13.15 29.50
N THR A 293 2.08 -13.79 30.66
CA THR A 293 3.26 -13.56 31.50
C THR A 293 4.53 -14.10 30.85
N ASP A 294 4.47 -15.27 30.23
CA ASP A 294 5.60 -15.83 29.49
C ASP A 294 5.89 -14.98 28.24
N ALA A 295 4.87 -14.62 27.46
CA ALA A 295 5.02 -13.74 26.31
C ALA A 295 5.59 -12.36 26.70
N ALA A 296 5.14 -11.80 27.83
CA ALA A 296 5.70 -10.56 28.37
C ALA A 296 7.18 -10.69 28.74
N TYR A 297 7.56 -11.82 29.35
CA TYR A 297 8.94 -12.12 29.69
C TYR A 297 9.83 -12.25 28.45
N PHE A 298 9.42 -13.05 27.45
CA PHE A 298 10.25 -13.25 26.26
C PHE A 298 10.33 -12.01 25.37
N CYS A 299 9.30 -11.16 25.33
CA CYS A 299 9.32 -9.91 24.57
C CYS A 299 9.84 -8.70 25.36
N GLU A 300 10.28 -8.89 26.61
CA GLU A 300 10.77 -7.82 27.48
C GLU A 300 9.78 -6.63 27.65
N VAL A 301 8.49 -6.95 27.70
CA VAL A 301 7.42 -5.96 27.92
C VAL A 301 6.64 -6.26 29.19
N THR A 302 5.83 -5.30 29.64
CA THR A 302 4.94 -5.53 30.78
C THR A 302 3.77 -6.46 30.43
N TYR A 303 3.30 -7.25 31.41
CA TYR A 303 2.06 -8.04 31.29
C TYR A 303 0.88 -7.19 30.75
N SER A 304 0.73 -5.96 31.27
CA SER A 304 -0.31 -5.02 30.85
C SER A 304 -0.22 -4.62 29.39
N THR A 305 1.00 -4.57 28.82
CA THR A 305 1.21 -4.27 27.40
C THR A 305 0.70 -5.41 26.53
N VAL A 306 1.03 -6.65 26.89
CA VAL A 306 0.52 -7.85 26.20
C VAL A 306 -1.00 -7.91 26.30
N GLU A 307 -1.56 -7.74 27.50
CA GLU A 307 -3.00 -7.77 27.74
C GLU A 307 -3.76 -6.72 26.92
N MET A 308 -3.33 -5.46 26.96
CA MET A 308 -3.95 -4.38 26.20
C MET A 308 -3.91 -4.64 24.68
N ARG A 309 -2.80 -5.20 24.17
CA ARG A 309 -2.67 -5.54 22.75
C ARG A 309 -3.62 -6.67 22.37
N MET A 310 -3.70 -7.73 23.17
CA MET A 310 -4.59 -8.86 22.91
C MET A 310 -6.08 -8.47 22.97
N GLN A 311 -6.48 -7.64 23.94
CA GLN A 311 -7.85 -7.13 24.04
C GLN A 311 -8.25 -6.33 22.79
N ARG A 312 -7.35 -5.48 22.28
CA ARG A 312 -7.61 -4.70 21.05
C ARG A 312 -7.71 -5.56 19.80
N LEU A 313 -6.99 -6.68 19.75
CA LEU A 313 -7.06 -7.64 18.65
C LEU A 313 -8.32 -8.53 18.73
N GLY A 314 -9.17 -8.37 19.75
CA GLY A 314 -10.36 -9.20 19.95
C GLY A 314 -10.04 -10.66 20.28
N ARG A 315 -8.80 -10.97 20.65
CA ARG A 315 -8.35 -12.32 20.96
C ARG A 315 -8.50 -12.57 22.46
N LYS A 316 -9.39 -13.49 22.82
CA LYS A 316 -9.40 -14.07 24.17
C LYS A 316 -8.16 -14.94 24.31
N VAL A 317 -7.24 -14.54 25.17
CA VAL A 317 -6.11 -15.40 25.52
C VAL A 317 -6.66 -16.55 26.35
N PRO A 318 -6.45 -17.81 25.96
CA PRO A 318 -6.91 -18.94 26.75
C PRO A 318 -6.33 -18.85 28.17
N ASN A 319 -7.09 -19.34 29.16
CA ASN A 319 -6.58 -19.48 30.52
C ASN A 319 -5.27 -20.28 30.47
N ALA A 320 -4.25 -19.77 31.17
CA ALA A 320 -2.89 -20.25 31.12
C ALA A 320 -2.81 -21.79 31.13
N ARG A 321 -2.29 -22.39 30.05
CA ARG A 321 -1.84 -23.78 30.09
C ARG A 321 -0.49 -23.80 30.78
N LEU A 322 -0.51 -24.08 32.08
CA LEU A 322 0.70 -24.39 32.83
C LEU A 322 1.30 -25.68 32.25
N ILE A 323 2.63 -25.76 32.16
CA ILE A 323 3.30 -27.01 31.75
C ILE A 323 2.99 -28.09 32.78
N LYS A 324 3.16 -27.76 34.06
CA LYS A 324 2.84 -28.62 35.19
C LYS A 324 2.50 -27.79 36.42
N GLN A 325 1.51 -28.25 37.17
CA GLN A 325 1.18 -27.72 38.49
C GLN A 325 1.51 -28.80 39.53
N PHE A 326 2.35 -28.45 40.51
CA PHE A 326 2.80 -29.35 41.58
C PHE A 326 1.99 -29.16 42.86
N SER A 327 1.48 -27.94 43.07
CA SER A 327 0.64 -27.59 44.21
C SER A 327 -0.43 -26.57 43.78
N PRO A 328 -1.63 -26.56 44.43
CA PRO A 328 -2.72 -25.66 44.06
C PRO A 328 -2.33 -24.17 43.99
N ASN A 329 -1.42 -23.71 44.86
CA ASN A 329 -1.26 -22.27 45.09
C ASN A 329 0.15 -21.69 44.87
N ILE A 330 1.19 -22.51 44.78
CA ILE A 330 2.57 -21.99 44.90
C ILE A 330 3.48 -22.51 43.79
N GLU A 331 3.37 -23.78 43.43
CA GLU A 331 4.39 -24.44 42.62
C GLU A 331 3.84 -24.79 41.24
N ARG A 332 4.20 -23.96 40.25
CA ARG A 332 3.84 -24.12 38.85
C ARG A 332 5.06 -23.97 37.97
N LEU A 333 5.15 -24.81 36.95
CA LEU A 333 6.15 -24.69 35.89
C LEU A 333 5.52 -23.99 34.69
N THR A 334 6.09 -22.84 34.32
CA THR A 334 5.75 -22.10 33.09
C THR A 334 6.95 -22.10 32.14
N TYR A 335 6.74 -21.70 30.88
CA TYR A 335 7.83 -21.62 29.91
C TYR A 335 8.91 -20.61 30.32
N ARG A 336 8.53 -19.49 30.95
CA ARG A 336 9.49 -18.56 31.58
C ARG A 336 10.38 -19.27 32.60
N LEU A 337 9.77 -19.96 33.57
CA LEU A 337 10.53 -20.59 34.65
C LEU A 337 11.43 -21.71 34.11
N ALA A 338 10.93 -22.51 33.17
CA ALA A 338 11.72 -23.54 32.51
C ALA A 338 12.93 -22.95 31.75
N SER A 339 12.74 -21.82 31.04
CA SER A 339 13.83 -21.11 30.36
C SER A 339 14.93 -20.68 31.34
N GLN A 340 14.55 -20.15 32.51
CA GLN A 340 15.50 -19.74 33.55
C GLN A 340 16.25 -20.94 34.17
N VAL A 341 15.56 -22.07 34.35
CA VAL A 341 16.20 -23.32 34.80
C VAL A 341 17.23 -23.80 33.79
N TYR A 342 16.91 -23.81 32.49
CA TYR A 342 17.85 -24.24 31.47
C TYR A 342 19.03 -23.29 31.31
N GLU A 343 18.81 -21.97 31.40
CA GLU A 343 19.89 -20.98 31.40
C GLU A 343 20.88 -21.22 32.55
N ALA A 344 20.38 -21.46 33.76
CA ALA A 344 21.23 -21.76 34.91
C ALA A 344 21.93 -23.14 34.79
N GLN A 345 21.25 -24.14 34.21
CA GLN A 345 21.84 -25.45 33.95
C GLN A 345 22.97 -25.37 32.92
N ASP A 346 22.80 -24.59 31.85
CA ASP A 346 23.82 -24.40 30.81
C ASP A 346 25.04 -23.64 31.37
N LEU A 347 24.85 -22.80 32.40
CA LEU A 347 25.90 -22.19 33.22
C LEU A 347 26.50 -23.14 34.28
N ARG A 348 26.13 -24.43 34.26
CA ARG A 348 26.64 -25.50 35.14
C ARG A 348 26.33 -25.33 36.63
N PHE A 349 25.23 -24.64 36.98
CA PHE A 349 24.75 -24.65 38.36
C PHE A 349 24.14 -26.01 38.73
N GLU A 350 24.36 -26.46 39.96
CA GLU A 350 23.71 -27.66 40.52
C GLU A 350 22.21 -27.41 40.75
N ASN A 351 21.35 -28.42 40.58
CA ASN A 351 19.89 -28.30 40.69
C ASN A 351 19.43 -27.65 42.00
N THR A 352 20.08 -27.98 43.13
CA THR A 352 19.79 -27.39 44.44
C THR A 352 20.10 -25.90 44.50
N LYS A 353 21.19 -25.46 43.84
CA LYS A 353 21.56 -24.05 43.71
C LYS A 353 20.59 -23.32 42.76
N ILE A 354 20.15 -23.97 41.67
CA ILE A 354 19.13 -23.41 40.76
C ILE A 354 17.81 -23.18 41.51
N ALA A 355 17.34 -24.19 42.25
CA ALA A 355 16.12 -24.10 43.06
C ALA A 355 16.19 -22.94 44.07
N LYS A 356 17.32 -22.82 44.78
CA LYS A 356 17.56 -21.71 45.72
C LYS A 356 17.63 -20.35 45.02
N LEU A 357 18.29 -20.25 43.88
CA LEU A 357 18.45 -19.01 43.11
C LEU A 357 17.11 -18.48 42.59
N LEU A 358 16.26 -19.37 42.08
CA LEU A 358 14.95 -19.02 41.53
C LEU A 358 13.85 -18.96 42.59
N GLY A 359 14.13 -19.35 43.83
CA GLY A 359 13.15 -19.40 44.93
C GLY A 359 12.04 -20.41 44.68
N VAL A 360 12.36 -21.56 44.07
CA VAL A 360 11.41 -22.62 43.72
C VAL A 360 11.81 -23.96 44.35
N ASN A 361 10.84 -24.87 44.46
CA ASN A 361 11.07 -26.23 44.96
C ASN A 361 11.96 -27.02 44.01
N SER A 362 12.87 -27.84 44.55
CA SER A 362 13.78 -28.68 43.75
C SER A 362 13.01 -29.60 42.80
N LYS A 363 11.84 -30.10 43.20
CA LYS A 363 10.98 -30.93 42.34
C LYS A 363 10.59 -30.25 41.03
N VAL A 364 10.41 -28.92 41.04
CA VAL A 364 10.07 -28.14 39.84
C VAL A 364 11.26 -28.08 38.89
N VAL A 365 12.46 -27.90 39.44
CA VAL A 365 13.73 -27.87 38.69
C VAL A 365 14.03 -29.24 38.09
N ASP A 366 13.95 -30.28 38.91
CA ASP A 366 14.20 -31.66 38.50
C ASP A 366 13.26 -32.07 37.37
N TYR A 367 11.96 -31.77 37.50
CA TYR A 367 10.97 -32.04 36.46
C TYR A 367 11.25 -31.27 35.17
N ALA A 368 11.61 -29.99 35.26
CA ALA A 368 11.95 -29.19 34.08
C ALA A 368 13.15 -29.76 33.33
N ILE A 369 14.19 -30.22 34.05
CA ILE A 369 15.39 -30.84 33.47
C ILE A 369 15.06 -32.20 32.85
N GLU A 370 14.33 -33.06 33.56
CA GLU A 370 13.90 -34.38 33.08
C GLU A 370 13.09 -34.27 31.78
N HIS A 371 12.22 -33.26 31.67
CA HIS A 371 11.34 -33.06 30.52
C HIS A 371 11.88 -32.05 29.50
N ARG A 372 13.19 -31.75 29.54
CA ARG A 372 13.84 -30.74 28.68
C ARG A 372 13.53 -30.96 27.20
N GLU A 373 13.60 -32.19 26.70
CA GLU A 373 13.35 -32.49 25.28
C GLU A 373 11.94 -32.11 24.80
N THR A 374 10.96 -32.09 25.70
CA THR A 374 9.56 -31.75 25.36
C THR A 374 9.26 -30.26 25.54
N ILE A 375 9.87 -29.61 26.54
CA ILE A 375 9.61 -28.20 26.88
C ILE A 375 10.48 -27.27 26.01
N ALA A 376 11.75 -27.63 25.82
CA ALA A 376 12.76 -26.86 25.08
C ALA A 376 12.31 -26.41 23.68
N PRO A 377 11.72 -27.27 22.82
CA PRO A 377 11.37 -26.88 21.46
C PRO A 377 10.37 -25.72 21.41
N THR A 378 9.47 -25.64 22.39
CA THR A 378 8.49 -24.55 22.48
C THR A 378 9.16 -23.23 22.83
N ILE A 379 10.12 -23.25 23.77
CA ILE A 379 10.88 -22.05 24.16
C ILE A 379 11.77 -21.58 23.00
N ILE A 380 12.46 -22.51 22.32
CA ILE A 380 13.29 -22.21 21.15
C ILE A 380 12.44 -21.54 20.06
N LYS A 381 11.27 -22.12 19.75
CA LYS A 381 10.35 -21.56 18.77
C LYS A 381 9.82 -20.18 19.18
N ALA A 382 9.55 -19.97 20.47
CA ALA A 382 9.15 -18.65 20.98
C ALA A 382 10.26 -17.60 20.74
N ILE A 383 11.51 -17.95 20.99
CA ILE A 383 12.66 -17.06 20.78
C ILE A 383 12.92 -16.84 19.28
N GLU A 384 12.75 -17.86 18.45
CA GLU A 384 12.78 -17.77 16.98
C GLU A 384 11.76 -16.77 16.44
N ILE A 385 10.52 -16.83 16.92
CA ILE A 385 9.45 -15.89 16.54
C ILE A 385 9.86 -14.44 16.84
N ILE A 386 10.47 -14.21 18.01
CA ILE A 386 10.86 -12.88 18.48
C ILE A 386 12.08 -12.34 17.73
N ARG A 387 13.11 -13.17 17.55
CA ARG A 387 14.38 -12.76 16.91
C ARG A 387 14.33 -12.82 15.39
N GLY A 388 13.39 -13.58 14.81
CA GLY A 388 13.34 -13.87 13.37
C GLY A 388 14.41 -14.86 12.90
N SER A 389 15.20 -15.44 13.82
CA SER A 389 16.25 -16.41 13.54
C SER A 389 16.39 -17.41 14.69
N LYS A 390 16.93 -18.60 14.37
CA LYS A 390 17.17 -19.66 15.36
C LYS A 390 18.34 -19.28 16.28
N PRO A 391 18.16 -19.29 17.60
CA PRO A 391 19.26 -19.00 18.52
C PRO A 391 20.26 -20.17 18.56
N ASP A 392 21.55 -19.86 18.56
CA ASP A 392 22.62 -20.86 18.74
C ASP A 392 22.56 -21.49 20.14
N VAL A 393 22.23 -20.68 21.14
CA VAL A 393 21.99 -21.13 22.52
C VAL A 393 20.53 -20.83 22.88
N PRO A 394 19.71 -21.85 23.14
CA PRO A 394 18.27 -21.72 23.28
C PRO A 394 17.76 -20.74 24.35
N TYR A 395 18.56 -20.35 25.36
CA TYR A 395 18.03 -19.71 26.58
C TYR A 395 18.77 -18.45 27.07
N LEU A 396 19.82 -17.99 26.39
CA LEU A 396 20.54 -16.77 26.78
C LEU A 396 19.78 -15.53 26.31
N GLN A 397 19.03 -14.91 27.22
CA GLN A 397 18.35 -13.63 27.00
C GLN A 397 19.31 -12.43 27.04
N SER A 398 20.52 -12.60 27.61
CA SER A 398 21.46 -11.51 27.86
C SER A 398 22.15 -10.91 26.63
N ALA A 399 21.97 -11.48 25.43
CA ALA A 399 22.33 -10.82 24.18
C ALA A 399 21.27 -9.75 23.84
N ARG A 400 21.41 -8.58 24.48
CA ARG A 400 20.49 -7.43 24.43
C ARG A 400 20.03 -7.11 23.00
N ILE A 401 18.71 -7.20 22.79
CA ILE A 401 18.02 -6.76 21.58
C ILE A 401 17.93 -5.23 21.62
N ASN A 402 18.95 -4.53 21.13
CA ASN A 402 18.89 -3.08 20.91
C ASN A 402 18.45 -2.71 19.47
N ASP A 403 18.15 -3.68 18.61
CA ASP A 403 17.95 -3.47 17.17
C ASP A 403 16.56 -3.89 16.62
N CYS A 404 15.48 -3.80 17.42
CA CYS A 404 14.10 -4.09 16.95
C CYS A 404 13.12 -2.93 17.07
#